data_AF-A0A2V7CSZ3-F1
#
_entry.id   AF-A0A2V7CSZ3-F1
#
_cell.length_a   1.000
_cell.length_b   1.000
_cell.length_c   1.000
_cell.angle_alpha   90.00
_cell.angle_beta   90.00
_cell.angle_gamma   90.00
#
_symmetry.space_group_name_H-M   'P 1'
#
loop_
_entity.id
_entity.type
_entity.pdbx_description
1 polymer ?
#
loop_
_entity_poly.entity_id
_entity_poly.type
_entity_poly.pdbx_seq_one_letter_code
_entity_poly.pdbx_strand_id
1 'polypeptide(L)' 'MRTIEGLVNRLGIAGELLLFFWQHKWWWLTPMILALLVVAALVIFAQSSAIAPFIYTLF' A
#
# COMPACT_ATOMS: atom_id res chain seq x y z
N MET A 1 -17.00 -3.04 34.08
CA MET A 1 -15.70 -3.63 33.69
C MET A 1 -15.76 -4.56 32.46
N ARG A 2 -16.95 -4.96 31.97
CA ARG A 2 -17.10 -5.85 30.79
C ARG A 2 -16.81 -5.22 29.41
N THR A 3 -16.84 -3.89 29.29
CA THR A 3 -16.66 -3.19 27.99
C THR A 3 -15.19 -3.07 27.58
N ILE A 4 -14.28 -2.97 28.55
CA ILE A 4 -12.83 -2.84 28.30
C ILE A 4 -12.25 -4.19 27.85
N GLU A 5 -12.70 -5.29 28.45
CA GLU A 5 -12.30 -6.66 28.07
C GLU A 5 -12.65 -6.96 26.60
N GLY A 6 -13.83 -6.52 26.14
CA GLY A 6 -14.24 -6.67 24.74
C GLY A 6 -13.39 -5.87 23.76
N LEU A 7 -12.93 -4.67 24.15
CA LEU A 7 -12.03 -3.84 23.34
C LEU A 7 -10.62 -4.44 23.27
N VAL A 8 -10.09 -4.92 24.40
CA VAL A 8 -8.77 -5.56 24.48
C VAL A 8 -8.75 -6.84 23.61
N ASN A 9 -9.79 -7.65 23.66
CA ASN A 9 -9.88 -8.84 22.80
C ASN A 9 -9.91 -8.49 21.30
N ARG A 10 -10.63 -7.44 20.91
CA ARG A 10 -10.70 -6.99 19.51
C ARG A 10 -9.34 -6.46 19.01
N LEU A 11 -8.62 -5.73 19.86
CA LEU A 11 -7.28 -5.24 19.55
C LEU A 11 -6.26 -6.39 19.45
N GLY A 12 -6.41 -7.42 20.28
CA GLY A 12 -5.62 -8.66 20.19
C GLY A 12 -5.77 -9.34 18.83
N ILE A 13 -7.01 -9.50 18.35
CA ILE A 13 -7.30 -10.09 17.03
C ILE A 13 -6.67 -9.26 15.89
N ALA A 14 -6.74 -7.94 15.96
CA ALA A 14 -6.10 -7.07 14.98
C ALA A 14 -4.56 -7.20 14.99
N GLY A 15 -3.97 -7.36 16.17
CA GLY A 15 -2.53 -7.62 16.33
C GLY A 15 -2.11 -8.97 15.78
N GLU A 16 -2.89 -10.03 16.01
CA GLU A 16 -2.65 -11.37 15.45
C GLU A 16 -2.71 -11.37 13.92
N LEU A 17 -3.66 -10.65 13.32
CA LEU A 17 -3.73 -10.45 11.88
C LEU A 17 -2.49 -9.74 11.33
N LEU A 18 -2.02 -8.67 11.99
CA LEU A 18 -0.78 -7.98 11.60
C LEU A 18 0.45 -8.90 11.69
N LEU A 19 0.55 -9.69 12.75
CA LEU A 19 1.60 -10.70 12.92
C LEU A 19 1.57 -11.78 11.84
N PHE A 20 0.37 -12.25 11.48
CA PHE A 20 0.16 -13.21 10.40
C PHE A 20 0.66 -12.66 9.05
N PHE A 21 0.29 -11.42 8.73
CA PHE A 21 0.79 -10.73 7.53
C PHE A 21 2.30 -10.52 7.59
N TRP A 22 2.89 -10.27 8.76
CA TRP A 22 4.34 -10.10 8.91
C TRP A 22 5.11 -11.41 8.74
N GLN A 23 4.56 -12.54 9.21
CA GLN A 23 5.17 -13.86 9.04
C GLN A 23 5.05 -14.40 7.60
N HIS A 24 3.97 -14.08 6.89
CA HIS A 24 3.79 -14.53 5.51
C HIS A 24 4.49 -13.58 4.54
N LYS A 25 5.31 -14.12 3.63
CA LYS A 25 6.12 -13.28 2.72
C LYS A 25 5.22 -12.41 1.83
N TRP A 26 5.53 -11.11 1.77
CA TRP A 26 4.76 -10.05 1.09
C TRP A 26 4.84 -10.10 -0.45
N TRP A 27 5.02 -11.27 -1.05
CA TRP A 27 5.32 -11.42 -2.48
C TRP A 27 4.22 -10.85 -3.39
N TRP A 28 2.98 -10.77 -2.88
CA TRP A 28 1.83 -10.22 -3.59
C TRP A 28 1.68 -8.70 -3.39
N LEU A 29 2.15 -8.18 -2.25
CA LEU A 29 2.15 -6.74 -1.94
C LEU A 29 3.28 -6.02 -2.67
N THR A 30 4.43 -6.68 -2.85
CA THR A 30 5.58 -6.14 -3.57
C THR A 30 5.22 -5.58 -4.97
N PRO A 31 4.56 -6.33 -5.88
CA PRO A 31 4.22 -5.80 -7.20
C PRO A 31 3.22 -4.64 -7.14
N MET A 32 2.27 -4.66 -6.21
CA MET A 32 1.31 -3.56 -6.01
C MET A 32 2.03 -2.27 -5.58
N ILE A 33 2.89 -2.36 -4.57
CA ILE A 33 3.67 -1.23 -4.07
C ILE A 33 4.59 -0.69 -5.16
N LEU A 34 5.23 -1.57 -5.93
CA LEU A 34 6.12 -1.19 -7.02
C LEU A 34 5.36 -0.44 -8.13
N ALA A 35 4.17 -0.90 -8.51
CA ALA A 35 3.31 -0.19 -9.46
C ALA A 35 2.93 1.21 -8.95
N LEU A 36 2.57 1.34 -7.66
CA LEU A 36 2.26 2.65 -7.06
C LEU A 36 3.47 3.59 -7.06
N LEU A 37 4.68 3.09 -6.79
CA LEU A 37 5.91 3.87 -6.87
C LEU A 37 6.22 4.32 -8.29
N VAL A 38 6.00 3.47 -9.29
CA VAL A 38 6.15 3.84 -10.70
C VAL A 38 5.18 4.95 -11.07
N VAL A 39 3.91 4.84 -10.67
CA VAL A 39 2.92 5.90 -10.91
C VAL A 39 3.33 7.21 -10.24
N ALA A 40 3.77 7.16 -8.98
CA ALA A 40 4.25 8.35 -8.27
C ALA A 40 5.45 9.00 -8.97
N ALA A 41 6.42 8.19 -9.42
CA ALA A 41 7.55 8.68 -10.19
C ALA A 41 7.10 9.33 -11.50
N LEU A 42 6.18 8.69 -12.24
CA LEU A 42 5.59 9.26 -13.45
C LEU A 42 4.93 10.62 -13.18
N VAL A 43 4.18 10.77 -12.08
CA VAL A 43 3.57 12.06 -11.72
C VAL A 43 4.61 13.13 -11.41
N ILE A 44 5.69 12.79 -10.71
CA ILE A 44 6.78 13.74 -10.40
C ILE A 44 7.48 14.17 -11.69
N PHE A 45 7.81 13.23 -12.58
CA PHE A 45 8.53 13.53 -13.82
C PHE A 45 7.63 14.00 -14.97
N ALA A 46 6.30 13.87 -14.87
CA ALA A 46 5.32 14.38 -15.83
C ALA A 46 5.44 15.90 -16.05
N GLN A 47 5.95 16.63 -15.05
CA GLN A 47 6.20 18.07 -15.16
C GLN A 47 7.38 18.40 -16.09
N SER A 48 8.23 17.42 -16.41
CA SER A 48 9.31 17.60 -17.38
C SER A 48 8.80 17.44 -18.81
N SER A 49 9.16 18.40 -19.67
CA SER A 49 8.74 18.45 -21.09
C SER A 49 9.06 17.16 -21.87
N ALA A 50 10.10 16.41 -21.46
CA ALA A 50 10.54 15.19 -22.14
C ALA A 50 9.57 13.99 -22.01
N ILE A 51 8.74 13.94 -20.95
CA ILE A 51 7.82 12.81 -20.70
C ILE A 51 6.38 13.13 -21.14
N ALA A 52 6.08 14.41 -21.35
CA ALA A 52 4.76 14.87 -21.80
C ALA A 52 4.16 14.05 -22.98
N PRO A 53 4.90 13.68 -24.04
CA PRO A 53 4.34 12.92 -25.16
C PRO A 53 3.80 11.53 -24.78
N PHE A 54 4.39 10.86 -23.79
CA PHE A 54 3.97 9.52 -23.35
C PHE A 54 2.67 9.55 -22.54
N ILE A 55 2.44 10.65 -21.81
CA ILE A 55 1.19 10.86 -21.08
C ILE A 55 0.08 11.17 -22.07
N TYR A 56 0.33 12.05 -23.05
CA TYR A 56 -0.68 12.43 -24.05
C TYR A 56 -1.12 11.29 -24.96
N THR A 57 -0.31 10.26 -25.21
CA THR A 57 -0.74 9.11 -26.01
C THR A 57 -1.73 8.17 -25.29
N LEU A 58 -1.84 8.27 -23.97
CA LEU A 58 -2.71 7.43 -23.15
C LEU A 58 -4.10 8.03 -22.92
N PHE A 59 -4.35 9.27 -23.37
CA PHE A 59 -5.60 10.00 -23.21
C PHE A 59 -6.14 10.51 -24.55
#